data_AF-A0A975PL79-F1
#
_entry.id   AF-A0A975PL79-F1
#
_cell.length_a   1.000
_cell.length_b   1.000
_cell.length_c   1.000
_cell.angle_alpha   90.00
_cell.angle_beta   90.00
_cell.angle_gamma   90.00
#
_symmetry.space_group_name_H-M   'P 1'
#
loop_
_entity.id
_entity.type
_entity.pdbx_description
1 polymer ?
#
loop_
_entity_poly.entity_id
_entity_poly.type
_entity_poly.pdbx_seq_one_letter_code
_entity_poly.pdbx_strand_id
1 'polypeptide(L)'
;MRRLGVLLVLVAPVAPSAPAADPDDWSLSKCALYRDAWDWAVSTLDGPAPSDGFVAATEAFVASDCTARVAVCPVTDADFSLANMLTVMTMSEGMASTFVPFSCRDS
;
A
#
# COMPACT_ATOMS: atom_id res chain seq x y z
N MET A 1 32.05 31.47 -53.29
CA MET A 1 31.34 31.63 -52.00
C MET A 1 29.87 31.26 -52.19
N ARG A 2 29.38 30.16 -51.61
CA ARG A 2 27.99 29.97 -51.16
C ARG A 2 27.94 28.66 -50.36
N ARG A 3 27.84 28.78 -49.04
CA ARG A 3 27.71 27.66 -48.11
C ARG A 3 26.28 27.10 -48.24
N LEU A 4 26.13 25.82 -48.59
CA LEU A 4 24.86 25.12 -48.42
C LEU A 4 24.58 24.99 -46.92
N GLY A 5 23.48 25.57 -46.45
CA GLY A 5 22.98 25.35 -45.09
C GLY A 5 22.23 24.03 -45.04
N VAL A 6 22.72 23.09 -44.25
CA VAL A 6 22.00 21.85 -43.90
C VAL A 6 21.05 22.19 -42.77
N LEU A 7 19.74 22.10 -43.03
CA LEU A 7 18.71 22.24 -42.01
C LEU A 7 18.49 20.87 -41.35
N LEU A 8 18.97 20.69 -40.13
CA LEU A 8 18.76 19.48 -39.33
C LEU A 8 17.37 19.57 -38.66
N VAL A 9 16.41 18.78 -39.13
CA VAL A 9 15.08 18.67 -38.51
C VAL A 9 15.18 17.69 -37.34
N LEU A 10 15.08 18.20 -36.12
CA LEU A 10 14.96 17.41 -34.89
C LEU A 10 13.52 16.89 -34.78
N VAL A 11 13.32 15.59 -35.04
CA VAL A 11 12.04 14.91 -34.77
C VAL A 11 12.05 14.49 -33.30
N ALA A 12 11.25 15.17 -32.47
CA ALA A 12 11.08 14.80 -31.07
C ALA A 12 10.26 13.50 -30.97
N PRO A 13 10.67 12.50 -30.18
CA PRO A 13 9.87 11.30 -29.95
C PRO A 13 8.62 11.67 -29.15
N VAL A 14 7.44 11.44 -29.73
CA VAL A 14 6.17 11.48 -29.00
C VAL A 14 6.14 10.23 -28.11
N ALA A 15 6.39 10.39 -26.81
CA ALA A 15 6.22 9.30 -25.86
C ALA A 15 4.72 9.00 -25.71
N PRO A 16 4.28 7.73 -25.83
CA PRO A 16 2.89 7.38 -25.57
C PRO A 16 2.57 7.67 -24.10
N SER A 17 1.52 8.45 -23.86
CA SER A 17 0.97 8.68 -22.53
C SER A 17 0.36 7.37 -22.03
N ALA A 18 0.90 6.79 -20.96
CA ALA A 18 0.25 5.65 -20.31
C ALA A 18 -1.13 6.11 -19.78
N PRO A 19 -2.20 5.31 -19.96
CA PRO A 19 -3.49 5.63 -19.34
C PRO A 19 -3.31 5.68 -17.82
N ALA A 20 -3.82 6.75 -17.20
CA ALA A 20 -3.92 6.82 -15.75
C ALA A 20 -4.83 5.68 -15.29
N ALA A 21 -4.35 4.86 -14.34
CA ALA A 21 -5.16 3.80 -13.76
C ALA A 21 -6.46 4.38 -13.17
N ASP A 22 -7.56 3.67 -13.32
CA ASP A 22 -8.82 4.03 -12.67
C ASP A 22 -8.57 4.09 -11.14
N PRO A 23 -8.97 5.16 -10.43
CA PRO A 23 -8.87 5.24 -8.98
C PRO A 23 -9.46 4.03 -8.24
N ASP A 24 -10.48 3.40 -8.83
CA ASP A 24 -11.12 2.20 -8.30
C ASP A 24 -10.20 0.96 -8.47
N ASP A 25 -9.58 0.79 -9.63
CA ASP A 25 -8.62 -0.29 -9.91
C ASP A 25 -7.40 -0.23 -8.99
N TRP A 26 -6.87 0.98 -8.76
CA TRP A 26 -5.74 1.15 -7.84
C TRP A 26 -6.14 0.85 -6.40
N SER A 27 -7.37 1.20 -5.98
CA SER A 27 -7.85 0.91 -4.63
C SER A 27 -7.99 -0.60 -4.38
N LEU A 28 -8.49 -1.35 -5.35
CA LEU A 28 -8.54 -2.81 -5.30
C LEU A 28 -7.14 -3.44 -5.30
N SER A 29 -6.22 -2.92 -6.12
CA SER A 29 -4.83 -3.38 -6.17
C SER A 29 -4.12 -3.23 -4.83
N LYS A 30 -4.30 -2.09 -4.14
CA LYS A 30 -3.77 -1.86 -2.79
C LYS A 30 -4.30 -2.88 -1.77
N CYS A 31 -5.57 -3.26 -1.86
CA CYS A 31 -6.13 -4.26 -0.95
C CYS A 31 -5.58 -5.67 -1.22
N ALA A 32 -5.32 -6.03 -2.48
CA ALA A 32 -4.64 -7.27 -2.81
C ALA A 32 -3.23 -7.31 -2.20
N LEU A 33 -2.44 -6.24 -2.39
CA LEU A 33 -1.10 -6.11 -1.80
C LEU A 33 -1.13 -6.18 -0.26
N TYR A 34 -2.12 -5.54 0.36
CA TYR A 34 -2.31 -5.61 1.80
C TYR A 34 -2.65 -7.02 2.29
N ARG A 35 -3.52 -7.75 1.58
CA ARG A 35 -3.84 -9.15 1.88
C ARG A 35 -2.62 -10.04 1.82
N ASP A 36 -1.84 -9.91 0.76
CA ASP A 36 -0.60 -10.68 0.61
C ASP A 36 0.38 -10.36 1.76
N ALA A 37 0.51 -9.08 2.14
CA ALA A 37 1.33 -8.66 3.27
C ALA A 37 0.81 -9.20 4.61
N TRP A 38 -0.51 -9.19 4.82
CA TRP A 38 -1.16 -9.75 6.00
C TRP A 38 -0.90 -11.25 6.13
N ASP A 39 -1.22 -12.02 5.10
CA ASP A 39 -1.08 -13.47 5.07
C ASP A 39 0.38 -13.89 5.29
N TRP A 40 1.32 -13.17 4.65
CA TRP A 40 2.74 -13.39 4.89
C TRP A 40 3.11 -13.10 6.34
N ALA A 41 2.78 -11.91 6.86
CA ALA A 41 3.20 -11.48 8.19
C ALA A 41 2.65 -12.37 9.31
N VAL A 42 1.40 -12.83 9.21
CA VAL A 42 0.83 -13.77 10.20
C VAL A 42 1.45 -15.16 10.10
N SER A 43 1.87 -15.60 8.90
CA SER A 43 2.51 -16.90 8.71
C SER A 43 3.98 -16.95 9.14
N THR A 44 4.66 -15.79 9.16
CA THR A 44 6.10 -15.67 9.49
C THR A 44 6.36 -15.02 10.85
N LEU A 45 5.32 -14.86 11.67
CA LEU A 45 5.42 -14.19 12.95
C LEU A 45 6.23 -15.03 13.95
N ASP A 46 7.45 -14.59 14.22
CA ASP A 46 8.30 -15.15 15.26
C ASP A 46 8.06 -14.40 16.59
N GLY A 47 7.59 -15.09 17.63
CA GLY A 47 7.45 -14.52 18.98
C GLY A 47 6.02 -14.60 19.54
N PRO A 48 5.68 -13.73 20.51
CA PRO A 48 4.34 -13.69 21.10
C PRO A 48 3.27 -13.38 20.04
N ALA A 49 2.13 -14.08 20.14
CA ALA A 49 1.00 -13.81 19.28
C ALA A 49 0.41 -12.41 19.54
N PRO A 50 -0.03 -11.69 18.49
CA PRO A 50 -0.89 -10.52 18.65
C PRO A 50 -2.17 -10.86 19.39
N SER A 51 -2.83 -9.86 19.94
CA SER A 51 -4.12 -10.01 20.61
C SER A 51 -5.23 -10.41 19.62
N ASP A 52 -6.13 -11.29 20.05
CA ASP A 52 -7.27 -11.72 19.24
C ASP A 52 -8.11 -10.54 18.74
N GLY A 53 -8.24 -9.49 19.56
CA GLY A 53 -8.96 -8.27 19.20
C GLY A 53 -8.30 -7.50 18.05
N PHE A 54 -6.96 -7.39 18.06
CA PHE A 54 -6.21 -6.76 16.97
C PHE A 54 -6.32 -7.58 15.67
N VAL A 55 -6.16 -8.91 15.77
CA VAL A 55 -6.26 -9.83 14.63
C VAL A 55 -7.65 -9.74 14.01
N ALA A 56 -8.71 -9.94 14.80
CA ALA A 56 -10.08 -9.93 14.30
C ALA A 56 -10.47 -8.59 13.67
N ALA A 57 -10.03 -7.46 14.25
CA ALA A 57 -10.30 -6.14 13.68
C ALA A 57 -9.56 -5.90 12.35
N THR A 58 -8.33 -6.42 12.22
CA THR A 58 -7.56 -6.35 10.97
C THR A 58 -8.16 -7.25 9.90
N GLU A 59 -8.55 -8.48 10.24
CA GLU A 59 -9.27 -9.39 9.34
C GLU A 59 -10.60 -8.80 8.86
N ALA A 60 -11.33 -8.10 9.74
CA ALA A 60 -12.56 -7.41 9.35
C ALA A 60 -12.32 -6.28 8.34
N PHE A 61 -11.20 -5.56 8.47
CA PHE A 61 -10.77 -4.57 7.47
C PHE A 61 -10.45 -5.25 6.12
N VAL A 62 -9.70 -6.35 6.13
CA VAL A 62 -9.39 -7.14 4.94
C VAL A 62 -10.67 -7.66 4.25
N ALA A 63 -11.61 -8.20 5.02
CA ALA A 63 -12.87 -8.73 4.53
C ALA A 63 -13.81 -7.65 3.96
N SER A 64 -13.57 -6.37 4.27
CA SER A 64 -14.30 -5.24 3.69
C SER A 64 -13.73 -4.76 2.34
N ASP A 65 -12.88 -5.56 1.70
CA ASP A 65 -12.02 -5.13 0.59
C ASP A 65 -11.21 -3.87 0.92
N CYS A 66 -10.77 -3.78 2.17
CA CYS A 66 -9.97 -2.66 2.68
C CYS A 66 -10.67 -1.29 2.53
N THR A 67 -12.00 -1.27 2.48
CA THR A 67 -12.79 -0.03 2.29
C THR A 67 -13.43 0.49 3.58
N ALA A 68 -13.51 -0.34 4.63
CA ALA A 68 -14.08 0.06 5.90
C ALA A 68 -13.27 1.20 6.55
N ARG A 69 -13.97 2.25 6.98
CA ARG A 69 -13.36 3.36 7.73
C ARG A 69 -13.25 3.00 9.22
N VAL A 70 -12.32 2.10 9.53
CA VAL A 70 -12.07 1.62 10.89
C VAL A 70 -10.72 2.11 11.41
N ALA A 71 -10.62 2.20 12.74
CA ALA A 71 -9.36 2.41 13.44
C ALA A 71 -9.05 1.14 14.23
N VAL A 72 -8.00 0.44 13.83
CA VAL A 72 -7.48 -0.73 14.54
C VAL A 72 -6.35 -0.24 15.44
N CYS A 73 -6.60 -0.22 16.75
CA CYS A 73 -5.61 0.22 17.73
C CYS A 73 -4.79 -0.98 18.23
N PRO A 74 -3.47 -1.03 17.97
CA PRO A 74 -2.58 -1.99 18.62
C PRO A 74 -2.49 -1.68 20.13
N VAL A 75 -2.58 -2.70 20.98
CA VAL A 75 -2.61 -2.53 22.45
C VAL A 75 -1.51 -3.31 23.18
N THR A 76 -0.96 -4.35 22.55
CA THR A 76 0.18 -5.13 23.06
C THR A 76 1.43 -4.89 22.22
N ASP A 77 2.59 -5.20 22.78
CA ASP A 77 3.86 -5.13 22.04
C ASP A 77 3.83 -5.99 20.76
N ALA A 78 3.16 -7.15 20.80
CA ALA A 78 2.99 -8.02 19.63
C ALA A 78 2.09 -7.38 18.56
N ASP A 79 1.02 -6.69 18.95
CA ASP A 79 0.18 -5.93 18.02
C ASP A 79 0.99 -4.82 17.35
N PHE A 80 1.78 -4.07 18.13
CA PHE A 80 2.62 -3.00 17.61
C PHE A 80 3.68 -3.54 16.65
N SER A 81 4.33 -4.66 16.97
CA SER A 81 5.30 -5.31 16.08
C SER A 81 4.67 -5.67 14.74
N LEU A 82 3.49 -6.30 14.74
CA LEU A 82 2.80 -6.67 13.51
C LEU A 82 2.31 -5.44 12.73
N ALA A 83 1.70 -4.46 13.40
CA ALA A 83 1.23 -3.22 12.77
C ALA A 83 2.38 -2.44 12.10
N ASN A 84 3.53 -2.34 12.76
CA ASN A 84 4.72 -1.68 12.22
C ASN A 84 5.28 -2.43 11.01
N MET A 85 5.34 -3.75 11.07
CA MET A 85 5.77 -4.60 9.95
C MET A 85 4.89 -4.37 8.72
N LEU A 86 3.57 -4.46 8.88
CA LEU A 86 2.60 -4.24 7.80
C LEU A 86 2.68 -2.83 7.23
N THR A 87 2.90 -1.83 8.09
CA THR A 87 3.11 -0.44 7.64
C THR A 87 4.33 -0.34 6.73
N VAL A 88 5.46 -0.96 7.11
CA VAL A 88 6.68 -0.94 6.29
C VAL A 88 6.53 -1.74 4.99
N MET A 89 5.89 -2.91 5.04
CA MET A 89 5.64 -3.73 3.85
C MET A 89 4.80 -2.97 2.83
N THR A 90 3.67 -2.39 3.25
CA THR A 90 2.79 -1.63 2.36
C THR A 90 3.45 -0.38 1.79
N MET A 91 4.27 0.33 2.58
CA MET A 91 5.08 1.44 2.08
C MET A 91 6.08 0.98 0.99
N SER A 92 6.62 -0.23 1.11
CA SER A 92 7.56 -0.80 0.13
C SER A 92 6.88 -1.12 -1.19
N GLU A 93 5.57 -1.42 -1.16
CA GLU A 93 4.71 -1.60 -2.34
C GLU A 93 4.23 -0.28 -2.96
N GLY A 94 4.76 0.86 -2.50
CA GLY A 94 4.36 2.19 -2.99
C GLY A 94 2.97 2.64 -2.51
N MET A 95 2.40 1.95 -1.52
CA MET A 95 1.15 2.37 -0.88
C MET A 95 1.43 3.53 0.07
N ALA A 96 0.56 4.54 0.08
CA ALA A 96 0.64 5.60 1.08
C ALA A 96 0.38 5.03 2.48
N SER A 97 1.14 5.46 3.49
CA SER A 97 1.00 4.97 4.88
C SER A 97 -0.39 5.21 5.48
N THR A 98 -1.19 6.10 4.91
CA THR A 98 -2.58 6.34 5.33
C THR A 98 -3.56 5.25 4.88
N PHE A 99 -3.10 4.24 4.13
CA PHE A 99 -3.93 3.11 3.70
C PHE A 99 -4.18 2.10 4.82
N VAL A 100 -3.19 1.85 5.69
CA VAL A 100 -3.34 0.85 6.76
C VAL A 100 -4.35 1.34 7.81
N PRO A 101 -5.10 0.45 8.48
CA PRO A 101 -6.17 0.85 9.39
C PRO A 101 -5.67 1.25 10.79
N PHE A 102 -4.34 1.33 10.98
CA PHE A 102 -3.73 1.43 12.31
C PHE A 102 -3.79 2.86 12.86
N SER A 103 -4.62 3.06 13.87
CA SER A 103 -4.68 4.30 14.64
C SER A 103 -5.36 4.03 15.97
N CYS A 104 -4.95 4.77 17.01
CA CYS A 104 -5.62 4.79 18.29
C CYS A 104 -6.34 6.12 18.44
N ARG A 105 -7.62 6.08 18.81
CA ARG A 105 -8.38 7.27 19.19
C ARG A 105 -8.20 7.48 20.68
N ASP A 106 -7.95 8.72 21.08
CA ASP A 106 -8.10 9.13 22.47
C ASP A 106 -9.59 8.98 22.84
N SER A 107 -9.86 8.21 23.89
CA SER A 107 -11.20 8.09 24.51
C SER A 107 -11.39 9.15 25.58
#